data_AF-X1MZY5-F1
#
_entry.id   AF-X1MZY5-F1
#
_cell.length_a   1.000
_cell.length_b   1.000
_cell.length_c   1.000
_cell.angle_alpha   90.00
_cell.angle_beta   90.00
_cell.angle_gamma   90.00
#
_symmetry.space_group_name_H-M   'P 1'
#
loop_
_entity.id
_entity.type
_entity.pdbx_description
1 polymer ?
#
loop_
_entity_poly.entity_id
_entity_poly.type
_entity_poly.pdbx_seq_one_letter_code
_entity_poly.pdbx_strand_id
1 'polypeptide(L)'
;MIFLGAIAIAAIAFGAFPMSRDFKGGSLMRVRGENLPASTIELAVANFLGSADADLIENGLDIRTDNALDDIGKLLVKEMLSEQFGISEDAVTIETMGPTITSIYSEQARNAMIGAFVAMGIIIFIAFRRRITIGAILLAVGLDMLGVFGCMALFGVELSLAS
;
A
#
# COMPACT_ATOMS: atom_id res chain seq x y z
N MET A 1 18.97 -17.90 1.50
CA MET A 1 18.73 -16.55 0.94
C MET A 1 18.70 -16.51 -0.58
N ILE A 2 19.65 -17.13 -1.29
CA ILE A 2 19.66 -17.11 -2.78
C ILE A 2 18.34 -17.63 -3.40
N PHE A 3 17.76 -18.70 -2.86
CA PHE A 3 16.47 -19.24 -3.31
C PHE A 3 15.31 -18.26 -3.12
N LEU A 4 15.21 -17.63 -1.95
CA LEU A 4 14.23 -16.57 -1.67
C LEU A 4 14.44 -15.37 -2.59
N GLY A 5 15.69 -15.03 -2.88
CA GLY A 5 15.99 -13.93 -3.78
C GLY A 5 15.54 -14.20 -5.22
N ALA A 6 15.66 -15.44 -5.70
CA ALA A 6 15.12 -15.83 -7.01
C ALA A 6 13.59 -15.70 -7.07
N ILE A 7 12.89 -16.03 -5.97
CA ILE A 7 11.44 -15.86 -5.86
C ILE A 7 11.07 -14.38 -5.88
N ALA A 8 11.81 -13.52 -5.19
CA ALA A 8 11.61 -12.07 -5.24
C ALA A 8 11.73 -11.53 -6.67
N ILE A 9 12.80 -11.91 -7.38
CA ILE A 9 13.05 -11.48 -8.77
C ILE A 9 11.90 -11.94 -9.68
N ALA A 10 11.45 -13.19 -9.53
CA ALA A 10 10.32 -13.71 -10.29
C ALA A 10 9.03 -12.94 -9.97
N ALA A 11 8.70 -12.74 -8.70
CA ALA A 11 7.49 -12.03 -8.28
C ALA A 11 7.46 -10.58 -8.82
N ILE A 12 8.60 -9.89 -8.80
CA ILE A 12 8.74 -8.54 -9.38
C ILE A 12 8.59 -8.58 -10.90
N ALA A 13 9.25 -9.52 -11.59
CA ALA A 13 9.20 -9.63 -13.05
C ALA A 13 7.80 -9.98 -13.60
N PHE A 14 7.01 -10.75 -12.84
CA PHE A 14 5.64 -11.11 -13.19
C PHE A 14 4.60 -10.12 -12.64
N GLY A 15 5.02 -9.04 -11.95
CA GLY A 15 4.11 -8.04 -11.38
C GLY A 15 3.25 -8.54 -10.22
N ALA A 16 3.59 -9.71 -9.65
CA ALA A 16 2.86 -10.35 -8.56
C ALA A 16 3.35 -9.91 -7.17
N PHE A 17 4.14 -8.84 -7.09
CA PHE A 17 4.68 -8.37 -5.82
C PHE A 17 3.56 -7.69 -4.98
N PRO A 18 3.36 -8.10 -3.72
CA PRO A 18 2.33 -7.53 -2.86
C PRO A 18 2.74 -6.10 -2.44
N MET A 19 2.20 -5.11 -3.16
CA MET A 19 2.41 -3.69 -2.90
C MET A 19 1.19 -3.11 -2.22
N SER A 20 1.38 -2.36 -1.12
CA SER A 20 0.26 -1.73 -0.43
C SER A 20 -0.41 -0.65 -1.28
N ARG A 21 -1.64 -0.33 -0.87
CA ARG A 21 -2.44 0.78 -1.39
C ARG A 21 -1.73 2.15 -1.30
N ASP A 22 -0.78 2.31 -0.38
CA ASP A 22 0.01 3.55 -0.22
C ASP A 22 0.91 3.84 -1.43
N PHE A 23 1.23 2.80 -2.22
CA PHE A 23 2.04 2.90 -3.43
C PHE A 23 1.22 2.78 -4.71
N LYS A 24 0.06 2.10 -4.67
CA LYS A 24 -0.85 1.95 -5.82
C LYS A 24 -1.81 3.13 -6.00
N GLY A 25 -2.08 3.88 -4.92
CA GLY A 25 -3.16 4.86 -4.88
C GLY A 25 -4.51 4.21 -4.59
N GLY A 26 -5.56 5.01 -4.41
CA GLY A 26 -6.91 4.51 -4.13
C GLY A 26 -7.90 5.60 -3.71
N SER A 27 -9.13 5.21 -3.38
CA SER A 27 -10.15 6.12 -2.85
C SER A 27 -10.48 5.79 -1.40
N LEU A 28 -10.60 6.81 -0.55
CA LEU A 28 -11.13 6.69 0.81
C LEU A 28 -12.59 7.15 0.81
N MET A 29 -13.48 6.33 1.33
CA MET A 29 -14.89 6.66 1.49
C MET A 29 -15.21 6.73 2.97
N ARG A 30 -15.49 7.92 3.48
CA ARG A 30 -15.92 8.11 4.86
C ARG A 30 -17.43 8.16 4.93
N VAL A 31 -18.03 7.09 5.43
CA VAL A 31 -19.46 7.00 5.69
C VAL A 31 -19.70 7.41 7.14
N ARG A 32 -20.33 8.57 7.38
CA ARG A 32 -20.75 8.97 8.72
C ARG A 32 -22.10 8.33 9.02
N GLY A 33 -22.22 7.60 10.11
CA GLY A 33 -23.47 6.96 10.51
C GLY A 33 -23.35 6.32 11.88
N GLU A 34 -24.36 6.51 12.73
CA GLU A 34 -24.44 5.80 14.01
C GLU A 34 -24.73 4.32 13.75
N ASN A 35 -23.88 3.44 14.28
CA ASN A 35 -24.18 2.02 14.48
C ASN A 35 -24.38 1.15 13.21
N LEU A 36 -23.51 1.32 12.21
CA LEU A 36 -23.49 0.46 11.02
C LEU A 36 -22.53 -0.73 11.21
N PRO A 37 -22.95 -1.98 10.92
CA PRO A 37 -22.06 -3.15 10.98
C PRO A 37 -21.03 -3.10 9.83
N ALA A 38 -19.77 -2.78 10.17
CA ALA A 38 -18.65 -2.64 9.23
C ALA A 38 -18.55 -3.79 8.20
N SER A 39 -18.73 -5.02 8.65
CA SER A 39 -18.57 -6.22 7.83
C SER A 39 -19.56 -6.33 6.67
N THR A 40 -20.79 -5.82 6.83
CA THR A 40 -21.82 -5.91 5.78
C THR A 40 -21.60 -4.88 4.68
N ILE A 41 -21.12 -3.70 5.06
CA ILE A 41 -20.81 -2.62 4.12
C ILE A 41 -19.50 -2.93 3.39
N GLU A 42 -18.50 -3.48 4.08
CA GLU A 42 -17.27 -3.98 3.47
C GLU A 42 -17.58 -5.03 2.39
N LEU A 43 -18.42 -6.03 2.70
CA LEU A 43 -18.83 -7.05 1.72
C LEU A 43 -19.62 -6.47 0.54
N ALA A 44 -20.49 -5.48 0.76
CA ALA A 44 -21.24 -4.84 -0.32
C ALA A 44 -20.31 -4.04 -1.26
N VAL A 45 -19.37 -3.28 -0.69
CA VAL A 45 -18.41 -2.49 -1.47
C VAL A 45 -17.36 -3.40 -2.13
N ALA A 46 -16.92 -4.48 -1.47
CA ALA A 46 -16.02 -5.47 -2.06
C ALA A 46 -16.68 -6.22 -3.23
N ASN A 47 -17.96 -6.58 -3.13
CA ASN A 47 -18.70 -7.20 -4.24
C ASN A 47 -18.89 -6.25 -5.43
N PHE A 48 -18.96 -4.94 -5.19
CA PHE A 48 -19.19 -3.96 -6.25
C PHE A 48 -17.90 -3.45 -6.90
N LEU A 49 -16.83 -3.27 -6.14
CA LEU A 49 -15.56 -2.66 -6.58
C LEU A 49 -14.39 -3.65 -6.65
N GLY A 50 -14.60 -4.91 -6.25
CA GLY A 50 -13.61 -6.00 -6.27
C GLY A 50 -12.69 -6.04 -5.05
N SER A 51 -12.46 -4.92 -4.38
CA SER A 51 -11.70 -4.85 -3.12
C SER A 51 -12.12 -3.66 -2.25
N ALA A 52 -12.41 -3.94 -0.99
CA ALA A 52 -12.75 -2.95 0.02
C ALA A 52 -12.15 -3.40 1.36
N ASP A 53 -11.62 -2.45 2.10
CA ASP A 53 -11.16 -2.61 3.48
C ASP A 53 -11.90 -1.58 4.32
N ALA A 54 -12.51 -1.99 5.43
CA ALA A 54 -13.40 -1.12 6.22
C ALA A 54 -12.90 -0.97 7.66
N ASP A 55 -12.41 0.22 7.99
CA ASP A 55 -11.98 0.60 9.34
C ASP A 55 -13.14 1.28 10.09
N LEU A 56 -13.43 0.79 11.30
CA LEU A 56 -14.38 1.41 12.22
C LEU A 56 -13.77 2.66 12.86
N ILE A 57 -14.51 3.76 12.83
CA ILE A 57 -14.15 5.02 13.51
C ILE A 57 -15.24 5.35 14.54
N GLU A 58 -14.89 6.18 15.52
CA GLU A 58 -15.74 6.58 16.65
C GLU A 58 -17.12 7.15 16.26
N ASN A 59 -17.32 7.57 15.00
CA ASN A 59 -18.58 8.14 14.51
C ASN A 59 -18.89 7.81 13.03
N GLY A 60 -18.44 6.66 12.55
CA GLY A 60 -18.65 6.23 11.16
C GLY A 60 -17.76 5.08 10.72
N LEU A 61 -17.74 4.83 9.41
CA LEU A 61 -16.97 3.78 8.75
C LEU A 61 -16.07 4.41 7.67
N ASP A 62 -14.76 4.17 7.74
CA ASP A 62 -13.82 4.50 6.67
C ASP A 62 -13.62 3.27 5.78
N ILE A 63 -14.14 3.33 4.55
CA ILE A 63 -14.03 2.26 3.56
C ILE A 63 -12.96 2.66 2.54
N ARG A 64 -11.88 1.89 2.42
CA ARG A 64 -10.78 2.13 1.49
C ARG A 64 -10.89 1.18 0.29
N THR A 65 -10.83 1.72 -0.92
CA THR A 65 -10.86 0.92 -2.16
C THR A 65 -9.63 1.20 -3.04
N ASP A 66 -9.21 0.18 -3.81
CA ASP A 66 -7.98 0.19 -4.62
C ASP A 66 -8.13 1.11 -5.83
N ASN A 67 -9.36 1.28 -6.32
CA ASN A 67 -9.61 2.10 -7.49
C ASN A 67 -9.83 3.54 -7.07
N ALA A 68 -9.22 4.48 -7.78
CA ALA A 68 -9.63 5.86 -7.71
C ALA A 68 -11.01 5.98 -8.37
N LEU A 69 -12.04 6.33 -7.60
CA LEU A 69 -13.36 6.58 -8.15
C LEU A 69 -13.39 7.96 -8.80
N ASP A 70 -13.77 7.96 -10.07
CA ASP A 70 -14.20 9.15 -10.80
C ASP A 70 -15.53 9.68 -10.23
N ASP A 71 -15.89 10.92 -10.54
CA ASP A 71 -17.06 11.57 -9.96
C ASP A 71 -18.38 10.81 -10.25
N ILE A 72 -18.46 10.13 -11.40
CA ILE A 72 -19.56 9.22 -11.75
C ILE A 72 -19.58 7.99 -10.82
N GLY A 73 -18.42 7.40 -10.55
CA GLY A 73 -18.30 6.25 -9.64
C GLY A 73 -18.67 6.61 -8.20
N LYS A 74 -18.28 7.81 -7.74
CA LYS A 74 -18.67 8.31 -6.42
C LYS A 74 -20.19 8.42 -6.29
N LEU A 75 -20.85 8.93 -7.32
CA LEU A 75 -22.31 9.08 -7.35
C LEU A 75 -23.01 7.72 -7.32
N LEU A 76 -22.51 6.75 -8.07
CA LEU A 76 -23.06 5.39 -8.14
C LEU A 76 -22.91 4.62 -6.81
N VAL A 77 -21.81 4.84 -6.10
CA VAL A 77 -21.62 4.27 -4.75
C VAL A 77 -22.52 4.96 -3.73
N LYS A 78 -22.72 6.28 -3.83
CA LYS A 78 -23.68 7.00 -2.97
C LYS A 78 -25.11 6.49 -3.19
N GLU A 79 -25.50 6.29 -4.44
CA GLU A 79 -26.82 5.76 -4.80
C GLU A 79 -27.01 4.33 -4.30
N MET A 80 -26.01 3.45 -4.47
CA MET A 80 -26.03 2.09 -3.92
C MET A 80 -26.14 2.06 -2.39
N LEU A 81 -25.39 2.91 -1.68
CA LEU A 81 -25.44 2.99 -0.22
C LEU A 81 -26.76 3.59 0.28
N SER A 82 -27.34 4.52 -0.47
CA SER A 82 -28.67 5.09 -0.20
C SER A 82 -29.77 4.05 -0.39
N GLU A 83 -29.74 3.30 -1.49
CA GLU A 83 -30.77 2.32 -1.87
C GLU A 83 -30.72 1.05 -1.00
N GLN A 84 -29.54 0.53 -0.67
CA GLN A 84 -29.40 -0.70 0.12
C GLN A 84 -29.45 -0.49 1.63
N PHE A 85 -28.94 0.64 2.13
CA PHE A 85 -28.76 0.85 3.57
C PHE A 85 -29.55 2.04 4.13
N GLY A 86 -30.25 2.80 3.27
CA GLY A 86 -31.03 3.97 3.70
C GLY A 86 -30.16 5.10 4.27
N ILE A 87 -28.86 5.09 3.96
CA ILE A 87 -27.90 6.10 4.44
C ILE A 87 -28.05 7.34 3.57
N SER A 88 -28.34 8.49 4.19
CA SER A 88 -28.47 9.76 3.47
C SER A 88 -27.18 10.09 2.70
N GLU A 89 -27.31 10.49 1.44
CA GLU A 89 -26.16 10.84 0.56
C GLU A 89 -25.26 11.97 1.13
N ASP A 90 -25.82 12.79 2.02
CA ASP A 90 -25.14 13.87 2.75
C ASP A 90 -24.27 13.36 3.91
N ALA A 91 -24.53 12.14 4.39
CA ALA A 91 -23.74 11.50 5.43
C ALA A 91 -22.51 10.77 4.86
N VAL A 92 -22.44 10.60 3.54
CA VAL A 92 -21.35 9.92 2.84
C VAL A 92 -20.39 10.94 2.23
N THR A 93 -19.23 11.10 2.87
CA THR A 93 -18.12 11.92 2.36
C THR A 93 -17.11 11.02 1.66
N ILE A 94 -17.05 11.07 0.34
CA ILE A 94 -16.06 10.30 -0.44
C ILE A 94 -14.85 11.19 -0.70
N GLU A 95 -13.72 10.90 -0.04
CA GLU A 95 -12.44 11.55 -0.29
C GLU A 95 -11.55 10.64 -1.15
N THR A 96 -11.48 10.92 -2.45
CA THR A 96 -10.46 10.25 -3.28
C THR A 96 -9.09 10.73 -2.84
N MET A 97 -8.27 9.83 -2.28
CA MET A 97 -6.85 10.09 -2.10
C MET A 97 -6.25 10.23 -3.50
N GLY A 98 -6.03 11.48 -3.91
CA GLY A 98 -5.59 11.77 -5.26
C GLY A 98 -4.24 11.08 -5.54
N PRO A 99 -4.03 10.54 -6.75
CA PRO A 99 -2.79 9.87 -7.14
C PRO A 99 -1.55 10.77 -6.93
N THR A 100 -1.73 12.09 -6.91
CA THR A 100 -0.68 13.08 -6.61
C THR A 100 -0.11 12.97 -5.20
N ILE A 101 -0.95 12.72 -4.19
CA ILE A 101 -0.49 12.61 -2.80
C ILE A 101 0.30 11.31 -2.63
N THR A 102 -0.26 10.20 -3.12
CA THR A 102 0.41 8.89 -3.19
C THR A 102 1.74 8.96 -3.95
N SER A 103 1.80 9.67 -5.09
CA SER A 103 3.03 9.79 -5.87
C SER A 103 4.12 10.59 -5.16
N ILE A 104 3.74 11.66 -4.44
CA ILE A 104 4.70 12.48 -3.67
C ILE A 104 5.29 11.66 -2.51
N TYR A 105 4.46 10.94 -1.75
CA TYR A 105 4.94 10.10 -0.65
C TYR A 105 5.81 8.95 -1.16
N SER A 106 5.43 8.31 -2.27
CA SER A 106 6.23 7.27 -2.92
C SER A 106 7.58 7.80 -3.41
N GLU A 107 7.60 9.00 -3.99
CA GLU A 107 8.84 9.65 -4.44
C GLU A 107 9.75 10.03 -3.26
N GLN A 108 9.18 10.58 -2.19
CA GLN A 108 9.92 10.91 -0.98
C GLN A 108 10.53 9.66 -0.34
N ALA A 109 9.76 8.57 -0.25
CA ALA A 109 10.25 7.30 0.28
C ALA A 109 11.36 6.70 -0.59
N ARG A 110 11.21 6.76 -1.92
CA ARG A 110 12.26 6.35 -2.87
C ARG A 110 13.54 7.17 -2.64
N ASN A 111 13.42 8.49 -2.53
CA ASN A 111 14.57 9.37 -2.34
C ASN A 111 15.23 9.16 -0.97
N ALA A 112 14.45 8.94 0.09
CA ALA A 112 14.96 8.61 1.42
C ALA A 112 15.69 7.26 1.42
N MET A 113 15.14 6.23 0.75
CA MET A 113 15.76 4.92 0.61
C MET A 113 17.11 5.01 -0.11
N ILE A 114 17.16 5.72 -1.25
CA ILE A 114 18.40 5.94 -2.01
C ILE A 114 19.41 6.70 -1.14
N GLY A 115 18.99 7.76 -0.46
CA GLY A 115 19.83 8.54 0.45
C GLY A 115 20.43 7.70 1.57
N ALA A 116 19.63 6.85 2.21
CA ALA A 116 20.08 5.93 3.26
C ALA A 116 21.08 4.90 2.73
N PHE A 117 20.83 4.33 1.55
CA PHE A 117 21.74 3.35 0.94
C PHE A 117 23.09 3.96 0.55
N VAL A 118 23.08 5.18 0.01
CA VAL A 118 24.30 5.94 -0.30
C VAL A 118 25.07 6.29 0.98
N ALA A 119 24.39 6.80 2.01
CA ALA A 119 25.01 7.12 3.30
C ALA A 119 25.64 5.88 3.95
N MET A 120 24.94 4.74 3.93
CA MET A 120 25.48 3.46 4.39
C MET A 120 26.72 3.07 3.59
N GLY A 121 26.69 3.19 2.27
CA GLY A 121 27.85 2.92 1.41
C GLY A 121 29.06 3.79 1.75
N ILE A 122 28.86 5.08 2.00
CA ILE A 122 29.91 6.01 2.43
C ILE A 122 30.51 5.58 3.78
N ILE A 123 29.67 5.24 4.76
CA ILE A 123 30.12 4.78 6.08
C ILE A 123 30.97 3.51 5.94
N ILE A 124 30.52 2.53 5.17
CA ILE A 124 31.26 1.28 4.91
C ILE A 124 32.59 1.57 4.21
N PHE A 125 32.59 2.49 3.24
CA PHE A 125 33.80 2.89 2.53
C PHE A 125 34.84 3.51 3.46
N ILE A 126 34.41 4.36 4.40
CA ILE A 126 35.30 4.99 5.39
C ILE A 126 35.78 3.96 6.43
N ALA A 127 34.87 3.10 6.90
CA ALA A 127 35.16 2.13 7.95
C ALA A 127 36.10 1.00 7.48
N PHE A 128 35.99 0.58 6.23
CA PHE A 128 36.74 -0.57 5.70
C PHE A 128 37.75 -0.17 4.64
N ARG A 129 39.05 -0.39 4.93
CA ARG A 129 40.16 -0.01 4.04
C ARG A 129 40.30 -0.90 2.79
N ARG A 130 39.72 -2.10 2.78
CA ARG A 130 39.89 -3.10 1.71
C ARG A 130 38.66 -3.16 0.81
N ARG A 131 38.86 -2.89 -0.49
CA ARG A 131 37.81 -2.89 -1.53
C ARG A 131 36.98 -4.18 -1.60
N ILE A 132 37.62 -5.33 -1.39
CA ILE A 132 36.94 -6.64 -1.38
C ILE A 132 35.94 -6.74 -0.22
N THR A 133 36.31 -6.22 0.96
CA THR A 133 35.44 -6.23 2.15
C THR A 133 34.23 -5.34 1.93
N ILE A 134 34.41 -4.15 1.35
CA ILE A 134 33.30 -3.25 0.99
C ILE A 134 32.34 -3.96 0.04
N GLY A 135 32.86 -4.57 -1.04
CA GLY A 135 32.04 -5.30 -2.01
C GLY A 135 31.27 -6.46 -1.38
N ALA A 136 31.90 -7.24 -0.49
CA ALA A 136 31.26 -8.35 0.19
C ALA A 136 30.11 -7.89 1.11
N ILE A 137 30.27 -6.78 1.84
CA ILE A 137 29.24 -6.23 2.72
C ILE A 137 28.05 -5.73 1.90
N LEU A 138 28.30 -4.95 0.85
CA LEU A 138 27.23 -4.43 -0.01
C LEU A 138 26.45 -5.57 -0.69
N LEU A 139 27.16 -6.62 -1.12
CA LEU A 139 26.53 -7.81 -1.70
C LEU A 139 25.66 -8.53 -0.65
N ALA A 140 26.18 -8.74 0.55
CA ALA A 140 25.42 -9.38 1.64
C ALA A 140 24.13 -8.61 1.96
N VAL A 141 24.21 -7.28 2.12
CA VAL A 141 23.04 -6.43 2.38
C VAL A 141 22.02 -6.51 1.22
N GLY A 142 22.49 -6.49 -0.02
CA GLY A 142 21.61 -6.66 -1.18
C GLY A 142 20.91 -8.02 -1.20
N LEU A 143 21.62 -9.08 -0.83
CA LEU A 143 21.06 -10.43 -0.75
C LEU A 143 20.06 -10.58 0.40
N ASP A 144 20.32 -9.92 1.53
CA ASP A 144 19.42 -9.88 2.68
C ASP A 144 18.11 -9.18 2.31
N MET A 145 18.18 -7.99 1.68
CA MET A 145 17.01 -7.27 1.17
C MET A 145 16.21 -8.12 0.17
N LEU A 146 16.90 -8.76 -0.78
CA LEU A 146 16.24 -9.62 -1.76
C LEU A 146 15.58 -10.85 -1.09
N GLY A 147 16.20 -11.37 -0.03
CA GLY A 147 15.64 -12.43 0.80
C GLY A 147 14.35 -12.00 1.50
N VAL A 148 14.33 -10.79 2.08
CA VAL A 148 13.14 -10.21 2.71
C VAL A 148 12.02 -10.01 1.70
N PHE A 149 12.30 -9.44 0.52
CA PHE A 149 11.32 -9.30 -0.54
C PHE A 149 10.79 -10.66 -1.03
N GLY A 150 11.63 -11.68 -1.06
CA GLY A 150 11.21 -13.04 -1.37
C GLY A 150 10.24 -13.62 -0.34
N CYS A 151 10.49 -13.37 0.95
CA CYS A 151 9.57 -13.72 2.02
C CYS A 151 8.24 -12.96 1.87
N MET A 152 8.30 -11.65 1.65
CA MET A 152 7.10 -10.82 1.48
C MET A 152 6.25 -11.33 0.31
N ALA A 153 6.87 -11.65 -0.83
CA ALA A 153 6.19 -12.22 -1.99
C ALA A 153 5.57 -13.61 -1.70
N LEU A 154 6.25 -14.47 -0.93
CA LEU A 154 5.73 -15.79 -0.57
C LEU A 154 4.55 -15.74 0.41
N PHE A 155 4.61 -14.85 1.39
CA PHE A 155 3.60 -14.73 2.44
C PHE A 155 2.52 -13.70 2.11
N GLY A 156 2.63 -12.99 0.99
CA GLY A 156 1.69 -11.94 0.61
C GLY A 156 1.73 -10.72 1.55
N VAL A 157 2.85 -10.51 2.26
CA VAL A 157 2.99 -9.35 3.14
C VAL A 157 3.17 -8.11 2.28
N GLU A 158 2.24 -7.16 2.41
CA GLU A 158 2.26 -5.94 1.62
C GLU A 158 3.43 -5.03 2.01
N LEU A 159 4.07 -4.46 1.00
CA LEU A 159 5.03 -3.38 1.20
C LEU A 159 4.27 -2.06 1.41
N SER A 160 4.32 -1.50 2.62
CA SER A 160 3.69 -0.22 3.02
C SER A 160 4.72 0.83 3.44
N LEU A 161 4.34 2.11 3.33
CA LEU A 161 5.09 3.26 3.84
C LEU A 161 4.99 3.40 5.37
N ALA A 162 3.92 2.87 5.96
CA ALA A 162 3.55 3.01 7.36
C ALA A 162 3.32 1.62 7.96
N SER A 163 4.40 0.85 8.09
CA SER A 163 4.47 -0.26 9.04
C SER A 163 5.15 0.21 10.32
#